data_AF-A0A7S0FNC9-F1
#
_entry.id   AF-A0A7S0FNC9-F1
#
_cell.length_a   1.000
_cell.length_b   1.000
_cell.length_c   1.000
_cell.angle_alpha   90.00
_cell.angle_beta   90.00
_cell.angle_gamma   90.00
#
_symmetry.space_group_name_H-M   'P 1'
#
loop_
_entity.id
_entity.type
_entity.pdbx_description
1 polymer ?
#
loop_
_entity_poly.entity_id
_entity_poly.type
_entity_poly.pdbx_seq_one_letter_code
_entity_poly.pdbx_strand_id
1 'polypeptide(L)'
;AVEKIRINPGNFADGRKDFEEKVYESEADYVSEREYLVEAMLPLVEKCRKLDRCMRIGTNHGSLSSRVLSFYGDTPRGMVESALEFADICRSQDYHNFVFSMKASNPL
;
A
#
# COMPACT_ATOMS: atom_id res chain seq x y z
N ALA A 1 23.34 -9.33 4.86
CA ALA A 1 21.86 -9.47 4.92
C ALA A 1 21.24 -8.09 4.73
N VAL A 2 20.01 -7.99 4.22
CA VAL A 2 19.32 -6.70 4.08
C VAL A 2 18.66 -6.32 5.41
N GLU A 3 18.86 -5.10 5.88
CA GLU A 3 18.35 -4.61 7.17
C GLU A 3 17.01 -3.87 7.05
N LYS A 4 16.75 -3.29 5.87
CA LYS A 4 15.55 -2.51 5.58
C LYS A 4 14.98 -2.85 4.22
N ILE A 5 13.69 -3.17 4.19
CA ILE A 5 12.94 -3.49 2.97
C ILE A 5 12.10 -2.27 2.61
N ARG A 6 11.96 -1.97 1.32
CA ARG A 6 11.05 -0.92 0.84
C ARG A 6 9.97 -1.53 -0.02
N ILE A 7 8.72 -1.13 0.24
CA ILE A 7 7.58 -1.44 -0.61
C ILE A 7 6.90 -0.16 -1.11
N ASN A 8 6.06 -0.30 -2.12
CA ASN A 8 5.21 0.75 -2.65
C ASN A 8 3.78 0.20 -2.77
N PRO A 9 2.85 0.67 -1.94
CA PRO A 9 1.48 0.17 -1.93
C PRO A 9 0.84 0.06 -3.31
N GLY A 10 0.92 1.12 -4.12
CA GLY A 10 0.17 1.21 -5.37
C GLY A 10 0.67 0.33 -6.52
N ASN A 11 1.77 -0.41 -6.34
CA ASN A 11 2.20 -1.43 -7.30
C ASN A 11 2.71 -2.72 -6.63
N PHE A 12 2.36 -2.92 -5.35
CA PHE A 12 2.87 -4.05 -4.58
C PHE A 12 2.34 -5.39 -5.08
N ALA A 13 1.01 -5.49 -5.29
CA ALA A 13 0.35 -6.75 -5.63
C ALA A 13 -0.19 -6.77 -7.08
N ASP A 14 -0.58 -5.62 -7.63
CA ASP A 14 -1.10 -5.52 -9.01
C ASP A 14 0.00 -5.46 -10.10
N GLY A 15 1.29 -5.51 -9.71
CA GLY A 15 2.37 -5.29 -10.68
C GLY A 15 2.32 -3.90 -11.34
N ARG A 16 2.62 -3.81 -12.64
CA ARG A 16 2.43 -2.58 -13.42
C ARG A 16 0.97 -2.51 -13.86
N LYS A 17 0.34 -1.34 -13.74
CA LYS A 17 -1.05 -1.08 -14.14
C LYS A 17 -1.39 -1.72 -15.50
N ASP A 18 -2.31 -2.66 -15.49
CA ASP A 18 -3.11 -2.97 -16.68
C ASP A 18 -4.20 -1.90 -16.79
N PHE A 19 -4.38 -1.34 -17.99
CA PHE A 19 -5.24 -0.18 -18.25
C PHE A 19 -6.75 -0.52 -18.23
N GLU A 20 -7.16 -1.61 -17.60
CA GLU A 20 -8.59 -1.88 -17.41
C GLU A 20 -9.13 -0.94 -16.33
N GLU A 21 -9.89 0.06 -16.77
CA GLU A 21 -10.58 1.02 -15.90
C GLU A 21 -11.71 0.32 -15.16
N LYS A 22 -11.38 -0.29 -14.02
CA LYS A 22 -12.38 -0.73 -13.04
C LYS A 22 -12.79 0.47 -12.20
N VAL A 23 -14.06 0.85 -12.26
CA VAL A 23 -14.63 1.96 -11.48
C VAL A 23 -15.15 1.41 -10.16
N TYR A 24 -14.74 2.02 -9.05
CA TYR A 24 -15.16 1.68 -7.69
C TYR A 24 -16.16 2.73 -7.22
N GLU A 25 -17.45 2.42 -7.27
CA GLU A 25 -18.54 3.37 -6.97
C GLU A 25 -18.95 3.36 -5.49
N SER A 26 -18.70 2.26 -4.78
CA SER A 26 -19.05 2.11 -3.36
C SER A 26 -17.85 1.78 -2.46
N GLU A 27 -17.97 2.11 -1.17
CA GLU A 27 -16.99 1.70 -0.16
C GLU A 27 -16.89 0.18 -0.05
N ALA A 28 -17.99 -0.55 -0.25
CA ALA A 28 -18.00 -2.01 -0.25
C ALA A 28 -17.12 -2.58 -1.37
N ASP A 29 -17.17 -2.01 -2.57
CA ASP A 29 -16.32 -2.42 -3.69
C ASP A 29 -14.85 -2.16 -3.37
N TYR A 30 -14.55 -0.97 -2.83
CA TYR A 30 -13.20 -0.60 -2.40
C TYR A 30 -12.64 -1.57 -1.34
N VAL A 31 -13.45 -1.97 -0.36
CA VAL A 31 -13.04 -2.86 0.73
C VAL A 31 -12.93 -4.32 0.27
N SER A 32 -13.77 -4.77 -0.66
CA SER A 32 -13.78 -6.16 -1.12
C SER A 32 -12.44 -6.61 -1.70
N GLU A 33 -11.73 -5.70 -2.36
CA GLU A 33 -10.40 -5.95 -2.93
C GLU A 33 -9.26 -5.73 -1.93
N ARG A 34 -9.55 -5.52 -0.64
CA ARG A 34 -8.51 -5.46 0.38
C ARG A 34 -7.94 -6.84 0.71
N GLU A 35 -8.74 -7.89 0.56
CA GLU A 35 -8.35 -9.25 0.97
C GLU A 35 -7.14 -9.77 0.21
N TYR A 36 -7.08 -9.57 -1.11
CA TYR A 36 -5.92 -10.01 -1.90
C TYR A 36 -4.62 -9.26 -1.50
N LEU A 37 -4.71 -7.99 -1.08
CA LEU A 37 -3.56 -7.24 -0.56
C LEU A 37 -3.05 -7.85 0.74
N VAL A 38 -3.95 -8.28 1.63
CA VAL A 38 -3.60 -8.97 2.87
C VAL A 38 -2.82 -10.24 2.52
N GLU A 39 -3.40 -11.11 1.69
CA GLU A 39 -2.78 -12.38 1.30
C GLU A 39 -1.39 -12.19 0.69
N ALA A 40 -1.23 -11.22 -0.22
CA ALA A 40 0.04 -10.92 -0.86
C ALA A 40 1.10 -10.40 0.14
N MET A 41 0.67 -9.64 1.15
CA MET A 41 1.58 -8.95 2.07
C MET A 41 1.99 -9.82 3.26
N LEU A 42 1.12 -10.73 3.72
CA LEU A 42 1.34 -11.57 4.90
C LEU A 42 2.70 -12.29 4.93
N PRO A 43 3.17 -12.96 3.85
CA PRO A 43 4.46 -13.64 3.87
C PRO A 43 5.64 -12.70 4.11
N LEU A 44 5.57 -11.48 3.57
CA LEU A 44 6.62 -10.47 3.75
C LEU A 44 6.60 -9.93 5.19
N VAL A 45 5.42 -9.58 5.71
CA VAL A 45 5.26 -9.07 7.08
C VAL A 45 5.77 -10.09 8.09
N GLU A 46 5.37 -11.36 7.95
CA GLU A 46 5.81 -12.42 8.85
C GLU A 46 7.33 -12.60 8.82
N LYS A 47 7.94 -12.57 7.62
CA LYS A 47 9.40 -12.68 7.47
C LYS A 47 10.13 -11.48 8.06
N CYS A 48 9.65 -10.26 7.84
CA CYS A 48 10.22 -9.06 8.42
C CYS A 48 10.12 -9.07 9.95
N ARG A 49 9.00 -9.51 10.51
CA ARG A 49 8.79 -9.65 11.96
C ARG A 49 9.74 -10.68 12.56
N LYS A 50 9.83 -11.89 11.99
CA LYS A 50 10.71 -12.98 12.47
C LYS A 50 12.19 -12.60 12.47
N LEU A 51 12.60 -11.79 11.51
CA LEU A 51 14.00 -11.39 11.33
C LEU A 51 14.33 -10.04 11.98
N ASP A 52 13.38 -9.38 12.64
CA ASP A 52 13.48 -7.99 13.10
C ASP A 52 14.10 -7.07 12.02
N ARG A 53 13.38 -6.94 10.92
CA ARG A 53 13.75 -6.07 9.80
C ARG A 53 12.79 -4.92 9.69
N CYS A 54 13.31 -3.75 9.36
CA CYS A 54 12.49 -2.57 9.16
C CYS A 54 11.85 -2.58 7.76
N MET A 55 10.59 -2.15 7.66
CA MET A 55 9.92 -1.93 6.37
C MET A 55 9.64 -0.45 6.14
N ARG A 56 9.95 0.05 4.95
CA ARG A 56 9.48 1.35 4.47
C ARG A 56 8.26 1.17 3.58
N ILE A 57 7.12 1.68 4.04
CA ILE A 57 5.89 1.79 3.25
C ILE A 57 5.97 3.15 2.52
N GLY A 58 6.28 3.11 1.22
CA GLY A 58 6.61 4.31 0.48
C GLY A 58 5.70 4.60 -0.71
N THR A 59 4.71 5.46 -0.50
CA THR A 59 3.73 5.89 -1.51
C THR A 59 4.29 7.00 -2.39
N ASN A 60 4.10 6.86 -3.70
CA ASN A 60 4.37 7.90 -4.68
C ASN A 60 3.07 8.30 -5.38
N HIS A 61 2.84 9.61 -5.57
CA HIS A 61 1.67 10.16 -6.25
C HIS A 61 1.44 9.52 -7.63
N GLY A 62 2.49 9.48 -8.48
CA GLY A 62 2.40 8.90 -9.83
C GLY A 62 2.25 7.37 -9.90
N SER A 63 2.13 6.67 -8.77
CA SER A 63 1.97 5.21 -8.74
C SER A 63 0.93 4.77 -7.73
N LEU A 64 -0.11 5.56 -7.48
CA LEU A 64 -1.29 5.10 -6.74
C LEU A 64 -1.97 3.96 -7.52
N SER A 65 -2.53 2.99 -6.79
CA SER A 65 -3.29 1.89 -7.40
C SER A 65 -4.57 2.42 -8.03
N SER A 66 -5.09 1.69 -9.02
CA SER A 66 -6.35 2.06 -9.69
C SER A 66 -7.51 2.16 -8.69
N ARG A 67 -7.54 1.27 -7.68
CA ARG A 67 -8.55 1.28 -6.61
C ARG A 67 -8.51 2.56 -5.77
N VAL A 68 -7.32 3.00 -5.35
CA VAL A 68 -7.16 4.25 -4.59
C VAL A 68 -7.47 5.46 -5.46
N LEU A 69 -7.00 5.49 -6.71
CA LEU A 69 -7.26 6.59 -7.63
C LEU A 69 -8.75 6.74 -7.95
N SER A 70 -9.45 5.62 -8.18
CA SER A 70 -10.89 5.64 -8.46
C SER A 70 -11.70 6.15 -7.27
N PHE A 71 -11.35 5.74 -6.05
CA PHE A 71 -12.16 6.03 -4.87
C PHE A 71 -11.80 7.35 -4.18
N TYR A 72 -10.51 7.64 -4.01
CA TYR A 72 -10.01 8.85 -3.32
C TYR A 72 -9.48 9.94 -4.25
N GLY A 73 -9.36 9.63 -5.55
CA GLY A 73 -8.74 10.52 -6.53
C GLY A 73 -7.22 10.61 -6.39
N ASP A 74 -6.62 11.36 -7.32
CA ASP A 74 -5.19 11.74 -7.26
C ASP A 74 -5.02 12.89 -6.25
N THR A 75 -5.12 12.55 -4.97
CA THR A 75 -5.15 13.52 -3.86
C THR A 75 -4.17 13.16 -2.75
N PRO A 76 -3.75 14.13 -1.89
CA PRO A 76 -2.98 13.83 -0.69
C PRO A 76 -3.67 12.80 0.22
N ARG A 77 -5.01 12.83 0.28
CA ARG A 77 -5.79 11.83 1.00
C ARG A 77 -5.59 10.44 0.40
N GLY A 78 -5.73 10.29 -0.92
CA GLY A 78 -5.47 9.01 -1.59
C GLY A 78 -4.06 8.44 -1.30
N MET A 79 -3.04 9.31 -1.24
CA MET A 79 -1.69 8.88 -0.84
C MET A 79 -1.61 8.34 0.59
N VAL A 80 -2.30 9.00 1.53
CA VAL A 80 -2.35 8.59 2.94
C VAL A 80 -3.08 7.26 3.08
N GLU A 81 -4.28 7.14 2.51
CA GLU A 81 -5.11 5.93 2.58
C GLU A 81 -4.35 4.73 2.00
N SER A 82 -3.67 4.91 0.86
CA SER A 82 -2.83 3.88 0.26
C SER A 82 -1.72 3.36 1.19
N ALA A 83 -1.11 4.24 2.01
CA ALA A 83 -0.12 3.80 3.00
C ALA A 83 -0.76 3.17 4.24
N LEU A 84 -1.90 3.69 4.70
CA LEU A 84 -2.58 3.21 5.89
C LEU A 84 -3.13 1.80 5.71
N GLU A 85 -3.65 1.46 4.53
CA GLU A 85 -4.11 0.09 4.26
C GLU A 85 -3.00 -0.95 4.52
N PHE A 86 -1.78 -0.64 4.11
CA PHE A 86 -0.60 -1.48 4.31
C PHE A 86 -0.11 -1.46 5.76
N ALA A 87 -0.22 -0.30 6.43
CA ALA A 87 0.12 -0.17 7.85
C ALA A 87 -0.81 -1.00 8.74
N ASP A 88 -2.10 -1.02 8.43
CA ASP A 88 -3.11 -1.82 9.14
C ASP A 88 -2.81 -3.31 9.02
N ILE A 89 -2.39 -3.78 7.84
CA ILE A 89 -1.98 -5.18 7.66
C ILE A 89 -0.76 -5.49 8.53
N CYS A 90 0.25 -4.61 8.56
CA CYS A 90 1.39 -4.75 9.46
C CYS A 90 0.93 -4.83 10.94
N ARG A 91 0.04 -3.92 11.36
CA ARG A 91 -0.44 -3.83 12.74
C ARG A 91 -1.28 -5.04 13.15
N SER A 92 -2.11 -5.58 12.25
CA SER A 92 -2.92 -6.78 12.52
C SER A 92 -2.06 -8.03 12.74
N GLN A 93 -0.82 -8.03 12.24
CA GLN A 93 0.16 -9.10 12.40
C GLN A 93 1.20 -8.85 13.50
N ASP A 94 0.93 -7.90 14.41
CA ASP A 94 1.86 -7.51 15.49
C ASP A 94 3.24 -7.09 14.97
N TYR A 95 3.28 -6.51 13.77
CA TYR A 95 4.49 -5.99 13.16
C TYR A 95 4.48 -4.47 13.20
N HIS A 96 5.43 -3.89 13.93
CA HIS A 96 5.45 -2.45 14.22
C HIS A 96 6.72 -1.74 13.72
N ASN A 97 7.71 -2.50 13.25
CA ASN A 97 8.99 -1.98 12.78
C ASN A 97 8.88 -1.45 11.34
N PHE A 98 8.10 -0.40 11.13
CA PHE A 98 7.95 0.22 9.82
C PHE A 98 7.95 1.74 9.86
N VAL A 99 8.31 2.34 8.74
CA VAL A 99 8.35 3.80 8.54
C VAL A 99 7.65 4.17 7.23
N PHE A 100 7.16 5.41 7.17
CA PHE A 100 6.49 5.93 5.97
C PHE A 100 7.41 6.82 5.13
N SER A 101 7.10 6.91 3.84
CA SER A 101 7.56 8.00 2.99
C SER A 101 6.47 8.36 1.98
N MET A 102 6.15 9.64 1.86
CA MET A 102 5.19 10.16 0.87
C MET A 102 5.96 11.03 -0.12
N LYS A 103 5.87 10.74 -1.42
CA LYS A 103 6.53 11.54 -2.46
C LYS A 103 5.52 12.01 -3.51
N ALA A 104 5.45 13.33 -3.68
CA ALA A 104 4.76 13.99 -4.78
C ALA A 104 5.74 14.91 -5.51
N SER A 105 5.52 15.10 -6.82
CA SER A 105 6.29 16.05 -7.62
C SER A 105 5.71 17.46 -7.54
N ASN A 106 4.40 17.57 -7.28
CA ASN A 106 3.72 18.83 -7.02
C ASN A 106 3.69 19.09 -5.50
N PRO A 107 4.27 20.20 -5.02
CA PRO A 107 4.23 20.56 -3.60
C PRO A 107 2.91 21.24 -3.16
N LEU A 108 1.97 21.48 -4.09
CA LEU A 108 0.72 22.23 -3.88
C LEU A 108 -0.51 21.34 -3.92
#